data_AF-A0A2H3BBW3-F1
#
_entry.id   AF-A0A2H3BBW3-F1
#
_cell.length_a   1.000
_cell.length_b   1.000
_cell.length_c   1.000
_cell.angle_alpha   90.00
_cell.angle_beta   90.00
_cell.angle_gamma   90.00
#
_symmetry.space_group_name_H-M   'P 1'
#
loop_
_entity.id
_entity.type
_entity.pdbx_description
1 polymer ?
#
loop_
_entity_poly.entity_id
_entity_poly.type
_entity_poly.pdbx_seq_one_letter_code
_entity_poly.pdbx_strand_id
1 'polypeptide(L)'
;MMEQRPHVLYITHLIRKGHGYPFWYPEPDSSRSAAYTERGVHPGDVGILNDIGGFNYLFNIFCDADDPVNNGNVPPDFQPLRPPNSEPLLIMPGCYRDNITSVDVNYTEISAGMSADATGLARAGASFEFSTTKESAAILCLPNSATKHEYLNKGSIKEYATANSAAWYNYVNGPQYLARDAPNGSLYVVTGCDITDSWGTAAVRKPSHSRSLCLSFTAAGVAGGEHATLILWIARISAFLRAVLPYPSRMAFSNPMGRQS
;
A
#
# COMPACT_ATOMS: atom_id res chain seq x y z
N MET A 1 18.53 -18.17 17.58
CA MET A 1 18.29 -17.75 16.18
C MET A 1 17.22 -16.66 16.26
N MET A 2 17.51 -15.39 15.93
CA MET A 2 16.47 -14.35 16.01
C MET A 2 15.30 -14.74 15.11
N GLU A 3 14.10 -14.76 15.68
CA GLU A 3 12.86 -14.92 14.93
C GLU A 3 12.80 -13.78 13.90
N GLN A 4 12.78 -14.16 12.62
CA GLN A 4 12.89 -13.19 11.56
C GLN A 4 11.55 -12.52 11.30
N ARG A 5 11.57 -11.19 11.42
CA ARG A 5 10.43 -10.35 11.10
C ARG A 5 10.36 -10.11 9.59
N PRO A 6 9.34 -10.63 8.88
CA PRO A 6 9.25 -10.53 7.42
C PRO A 6 9.28 -9.10 6.91
N HIS A 7 8.59 -8.20 7.61
CA HIS A 7 8.55 -6.78 7.27
C HIS A 7 9.93 -6.12 7.34
N VAL A 8 10.77 -6.43 8.34
CA VAL A 8 12.13 -5.86 8.43
C VAL A 8 12.95 -6.23 7.21
N LEU A 9 12.87 -7.50 6.79
CA LEU A 9 13.57 -7.98 5.61
C LEU A 9 13.05 -7.31 4.34
N TYR A 10 11.74 -7.26 4.18
CA TYR A 10 11.06 -6.63 3.05
C TYR A 10 11.44 -5.14 2.93
N ILE A 11 11.34 -4.39 4.04
CA ILE A 11 11.66 -2.97 4.09
C ILE A 11 13.12 -2.72 3.76
N THR A 12 14.04 -3.46 4.38
CA THR A 12 15.49 -3.31 4.18
C THR A 12 15.87 -3.41 2.70
N HIS A 13 15.22 -4.30 1.97
CA HIS A 13 15.49 -4.55 0.55
C HIS A 13 14.83 -3.53 -0.39
N LEU A 14 13.60 -3.12 -0.12
CA LEU A 14 12.85 -2.25 -1.03
C LEU A 14 12.97 -0.75 -0.74
N ILE A 15 13.32 -0.34 0.49
CA ILE A 15 13.46 1.09 0.85
C ILE A 15 14.46 1.82 -0.06
N ARG A 16 15.50 1.11 -0.53
CA ARG A 16 16.54 1.65 -1.41
C ARG A 16 16.06 1.94 -2.84
N LYS A 17 14.84 1.56 -3.20
CA LYS A 17 14.24 1.88 -4.50
C LYS A 17 13.70 3.31 -4.58
N GLY A 18 13.54 3.98 -3.44
CA GLY A 18 13.15 5.40 -3.42
C GLY A 18 11.67 5.66 -3.72
N HIS A 19 10.81 4.64 -3.60
CA HIS A 19 9.36 4.76 -3.81
C HIS A 19 8.57 5.13 -2.55
N GLY A 20 9.25 5.52 -1.47
CA GLY A 20 8.65 5.74 -0.16
C GLY A 20 8.86 4.54 0.78
N TYR A 21 8.10 4.48 1.87
CA TYR A 21 8.24 3.42 2.86
C TYR A 21 7.46 2.16 2.41
N PRO A 22 8.12 1.01 2.21
CA PRO A 22 7.46 -0.19 1.70
C PRO A 22 6.69 -0.93 2.81
N PHE A 23 5.36 -1.01 2.69
CA PHE A 23 4.54 -1.75 3.64
C PHE A 23 4.50 -3.26 3.34
N TRP A 24 4.67 -4.05 4.39
CA TRP A 24 4.44 -5.50 4.37
C TRP A 24 2.95 -5.82 4.59
N TYR A 25 2.27 -4.99 5.39
CA TYR A 25 0.82 -4.95 5.55
C TYR A 25 0.29 -3.61 5.00
N PRO A 26 0.09 -3.51 3.68
CA PRO A 26 -0.42 -2.28 3.05
C PRO A 26 -1.93 -2.08 3.25
N GLU A 27 -2.67 -3.10 3.71
CA GLU A 27 -4.11 -2.98 3.89
C GLU A 27 -4.49 -1.93 4.94
N PRO A 28 -5.57 -1.16 4.71
CA PRO A 28 -6.05 -0.22 5.71
C PRO A 28 -6.62 -0.94 6.93
N ASP A 29 -6.51 -0.28 8.07
CA ASP A 29 -7.06 -0.74 9.34
C ASP A 29 -8.61 -0.78 9.27
N SER A 30 -9.17 -1.99 9.19
CA SER A 30 -10.61 -2.21 9.07
C SER A 30 -11.43 -1.78 10.30
N SER A 31 -10.78 -1.43 11.42
CA SER A 31 -11.45 -0.87 12.59
C SER A 31 -11.77 0.62 12.45
N ARG A 32 -11.28 1.27 11.38
CA ARG A 32 -11.51 2.69 11.09
C ARG A 32 -12.84 2.90 10.37
N SER A 33 -13.17 4.18 10.14
CA SER A 33 -14.40 4.53 9.44
C SER A 33 -14.45 3.86 8.06
N ALA A 34 -15.66 3.60 7.57
CA ALA A 34 -15.85 3.04 6.24
C ALA A 34 -15.20 3.93 5.18
N ALA A 35 -15.34 5.26 5.32
CA ALA A 35 -14.72 6.25 4.46
C ALA A 35 -13.18 6.13 4.43
N TYR A 36 -12.53 5.91 5.57
CA TYR A 36 -11.08 5.66 5.60
C TYR A 36 -10.72 4.30 5.00
N THR A 37 -11.45 3.25 5.34
CA THR A 37 -11.13 1.87 4.91
C THR A 37 -11.27 1.70 3.41
N GLU A 38 -12.29 2.32 2.79
CA GLU A 38 -12.51 2.31 1.34
C GLU A 38 -11.40 3.06 0.60
N ARG A 39 -10.99 4.21 1.16
CA ARG A 39 -9.99 5.08 0.55
C ARG A 39 -8.56 4.56 0.75
N GLY A 40 -8.27 3.95 1.90
CA GLY A 40 -6.94 3.57 2.32
C GLY A 40 -6.03 4.75 2.66
N VAL A 41 -4.74 4.45 2.90
CA VAL A 41 -3.71 5.44 3.23
C VAL A 41 -3.61 6.50 2.14
N HIS A 42 -3.67 7.77 2.52
CA HIS A 42 -3.68 8.90 1.61
C HIS A 42 -2.80 10.06 2.10
N PRO A 43 -2.40 10.97 1.19
CA PRO A 43 -1.67 12.16 1.57
C PRO A 43 -2.43 12.97 2.64
N GLY A 44 -1.68 13.47 3.62
CA GLY A 44 -2.19 14.16 4.80
C GLY A 44 -2.48 13.24 5.99
N ASP A 45 -2.50 11.92 5.82
CA ASP A 45 -2.67 10.99 6.93
C ASP A 45 -1.50 11.11 7.91
N VAL A 46 -1.82 11.31 9.18
CA VAL A 46 -0.92 11.21 10.33
C VAL A 46 -1.07 9.82 10.93
N GLY A 47 0.05 9.17 11.22
CA GLY A 47 0.02 7.84 11.81
C GLY A 47 1.36 7.35 12.31
N ILE A 48 1.36 6.10 12.76
CA ILE A 48 2.52 5.41 13.33
C ILE A 48 2.79 4.15 12.52
N LEU A 49 4.05 3.92 12.17
CA LEU A 49 4.47 2.64 11.58
C LEU A 49 4.44 1.56 12.66
N ASN A 50 3.74 0.45 12.41
CA ASN A 50 3.57 -0.60 13.39
C ASN A 50 4.63 -1.70 13.28
N ASP A 51 4.71 -2.54 14.30
CA ASP A 51 5.71 -3.59 14.45
C ASP A 51 5.46 -4.84 13.59
N ILE A 52 4.38 -4.86 12.81
CA ILE A 52 4.11 -5.90 11.82
C ILE A 52 4.44 -5.45 10.40
N GLY A 53 4.66 -4.15 10.16
CA GLY A 53 5.01 -3.59 8.86
C GLY A 53 3.86 -2.94 8.10
N GLY A 54 2.86 -2.43 8.82
CA GLY A 54 1.77 -1.59 8.30
C GLY A 54 1.75 -0.21 8.96
N PHE A 55 0.61 0.48 8.83
CA PHE A 55 0.43 1.87 9.26
C PHE A 55 -0.82 2.02 10.14
N ASN A 56 -0.63 2.46 11.38
CA ASN A 56 -1.72 2.85 12.26
C ASN A 56 -2.10 4.30 12.00
N TYR A 57 -3.16 4.49 11.23
CA TYR A 57 -3.79 5.78 11.01
C TYR A 57 -4.29 6.42 12.31
N LEU A 58 -4.18 7.75 12.41
CA LEU A 58 -4.70 8.55 13.51
C LEU A 58 -5.77 9.53 13.01
N PHE A 59 -5.37 10.44 12.12
CA PHE A 59 -6.23 11.45 11.49
C PHE A 59 -5.59 11.96 10.21
N ASN A 60 -6.32 12.68 9.37
CA ASN A 60 -5.83 13.36 8.17
C ASN A 60 -5.85 14.88 8.36
N ILE A 61 -4.73 15.54 8.08
CA ILE A 61 -4.56 17.00 8.29
C ILE A 61 -5.34 17.87 7.30
N PHE A 62 -5.80 17.31 6.17
CA PHE A 62 -6.55 18.03 5.14
C PHE A 62 -8.06 17.91 5.32
N CYS A 63 -8.52 16.92 6.08
CA CYS A 63 -9.92 16.70 6.39
C CYS A 63 -10.33 17.48 7.65
N ASP A 64 -11.56 18.00 7.67
CA ASP A 64 -12.15 18.60 8.87
C ASP A 64 -12.32 17.57 10.00
N ALA A 65 -12.52 18.03 11.24
CA ALA A 65 -12.66 17.14 12.39
C ALA A 65 -13.88 16.22 12.28
N ASP A 66 -14.99 16.75 11.74
CA ASP A 66 -16.26 16.07 11.51
C ASP A 66 -16.33 15.34 10.16
N ASP A 67 -15.30 15.45 9.32
CA ASP A 67 -15.19 14.69 8.09
C ASP A 67 -15.23 13.18 8.41
N PRO A 68 -15.96 12.35 7.64
CA PRO A 68 -16.07 10.90 7.87
C PRO A 68 -14.73 10.16 7.98
N VAL A 69 -13.66 10.66 7.36
CA VAL A 69 -12.30 10.10 7.44
C VAL A 69 -11.68 10.31 8.81
N ASN A 70 -11.88 11.48 9.42
CA ASN A 70 -11.39 11.80 10.76
C ASN A 70 -12.36 11.28 11.84
N ASN A 71 -13.66 11.43 11.59
CA ASN A 71 -14.75 10.97 12.44
C ASN A 71 -14.57 11.41 13.91
N GLY A 72 -14.18 12.68 14.11
CA GLY A 72 -13.90 13.27 15.42
C GLY A 72 -12.60 12.84 16.09
N ASN A 73 -11.79 11.96 15.48
CA ASN A 73 -10.56 11.42 16.07
C ASN A 73 -9.34 12.32 15.80
N VAL A 74 -9.44 13.58 16.18
CA VAL A 74 -8.39 14.59 15.97
C VAL A 74 -7.90 15.17 17.31
N PRO A 75 -6.71 15.80 17.34
CA PRO A 75 -6.26 16.56 18.49
C PRO A 75 -7.24 17.68 18.90
N PRO A 76 -7.24 18.12 20.17
CA PRO A 76 -7.99 19.30 20.59
C PRO A 76 -7.62 20.53 19.76
N ASP A 77 -8.61 21.39 19.52
CA ASP A 77 -8.48 22.63 18.73
C ASP A 77 -7.92 22.43 17.32
N PHE A 78 -8.01 21.21 16.78
CA PHE A 78 -7.52 20.88 15.45
C PHE A 78 -8.16 21.77 14.37
N GLN A 79 -7.27 22.34 13.54
CA GLN A 79 -7.64 23.13 12.38
C GLN A 79 -6.99 22.52 11.14
N PRO A 80 -7.75 22.09 10.12
CA PRO A 80 -7.15 21.47 8.95
C PRO A 80 -6.18 22.40 8.24
N LEU A 81 -5.13 21.81 7.69
CA LEU A 81 -4.22 22.50 6.79
C LEU A 81 -4.97 22.85 5.50
N ARG A 82 -5.26 24.14 5.32
CA ARG A 82 -5.82 24.70 4.09
C ARG A 82 -4.72 25.51 3.38
N PRO A 83 -4.07 24.95 2.35
CA PRO A 83 -3.05 25.67 1.61
C PRO A 83 -3.68 26.87 0.89
N PRO A 84 -3.08 28.07 0.95
CA PRO A 84 -3.62 29.25 0.27
C PRO A 84 -3.60 29.12 -1.26
N ASN A 85 -2.66 28.34 -1.79
CA ASN A 85 -2.61 27.92 -3.18
C ASN A 85 -2.94 26.43 -3.22
N SER A 86 -4.14 26.09 -3.70
CA SER A 86 -4.58 24.71 -3.90
C SER A 86 -3.81 24.07 -5.05
N GLU A 87 -2.52 23.79 -4.85
CA GLU A 87 -1.79 22.89 -5.74
C GLU A 87 -2.50 21.53 -5.68
N PRO A 88 -3.01 21.04 -6.83
CA PRO A 88 -3.78 19.81 -6.84
C PRO A 88 -2.92 18.63 -6.43
N LEU A 89 -3.57 17.61 -5.85
CA LEU A 89 -2.94 16.32 -5.66
C LEU A 89 -2.49 15.77 -7.02
N LEU A 90 -1.19 15.49 -7.16
CA LEU A 90 -0.66 14.85 -8.36
C LEU A 90 -1.11 13.39 -8.37
N ILE A 91 -1.81 12.97 -9.43
CA ILE A 91 -2.27 11.61 -9.63
C ILE A 91 -1.63 11.06 -10.90
N MET A 92 -0.87 9.98 -10.78
CA MET A 92 -0.20 9.32 -11.90
C MET A 92 -0.60 7.84 -11.95
N PRO A 93 -1.56 7.47 -12.82
CA PRO A 93 -1.96 6.08 -13.00
C PRO A 93 -0.88 5.26 -13.73
N GLY A 94 -0.82 3.95 -13.46
CA GLY A 94 0.07 3.04 -14.18
C GLY A 94 1.56 3.36 -14.00
N CYS A 95 1.94 3.90 -12.84
CA CYS A 95 3.28 4.44 -12.62
C CYS A 95 4.38 3.38 -12.45
N TYR A 96 3.99 2.12 -12.32
CA TYR A 96 4.91 0.98 -12.22
C TYR A 96 4.66 -0.04 -13.32
N ARG A 97 5.73 -0.74 -13.70
CA ARG A 97 5.58 -2.06 -14.31
C ARG A 97 5.04 -3.06 -13.28
N ASP A 98 4.90 -4.30 -13.70
CA ASP A 98 4.26 -5.33 -12.88
C ASP A 98 5.01 -5.67 -11.59
N ASN A 99 6.31 -5.34 -11.45
CA ASN A 99 7.13 -5.80 -10.33
C ASN A 99 8.13 -4.75 -9.82
N ILE A 100 8.31 -4.69 -8.49
CA ILE A 100 9.40 -3.99 -7.80
C ILE A 100 10.19 -5.03 -6.98
N THR A 101 11.47 -5.21 -7.30
CA THR A 101 12.30 -6.27 -6.70
C THR A 101 13.55 -5.71 -6.05
N SER A 102 14.10 -6.40 -5.05
CA SER A 102 15.42 -6.07 -4.50
C SER A 102 16.51 -6.10 -5.56
N VAL A 103 17.68 -5.53 -5.25
CA VAL A 103 18.84 -5.61 -6.14
C VAL A 103 19.21 -7.08 -6.39
N ASP A 104 19.62 -7.41 -7.61
CA ASP A 104 20.04 -8.76 -8.04
C ASP A 104 18.96 -9.85 -7.98
N VAL A 105 17.70 -9.48 -8.18
CA VAL A 105 16.62 -10.41 -8.52
C VAL A 105 16.37 -10.35 -10.02
N ASN A 106 16.60 -11.47 -10.70
CA ASN A 106 16.19 -11.65 -12.08
C ASN A 106 14.72 -12.09 -12.10
N TYR A 107 13.98 -11.68 -13.12
CA TYR A 107 12.63 -12.20 -13.32
C TYR A 107 12.34 -12.41 -14.80
N THR A 108 11.51 -13.41 -15.08
CA THR A 108 11.00 -13.73 -16.42
C THR A 108 9.48 -13.77 -16.36
N GLU A 109 8.84 -13.03 -17.26
CA GLU A 109 7.41 -13.15 -17.50
C GLU A 109 7.15 -14.45 -18.28
N ILE A 110 6.30 -15.30 -17.72
CA ILE A 110 5.82 -16.51 -18.36
C ILE A 110 4.44 -16.15 -18.90
N SER A 111 4.40 -15.78 -20.19
CA SER A 111 3.19 -15.29 -20.87
C SER A 111 1.97 -16.18 -20.60
N ALA A 112 0.83 -15.59 -20.18
CA ALA A 112 -0.45 -16.26 -20.27
C ALA A 112 -0.83 -16.45 -21.74
N GLY A 113 -1.17 -17.68 -22.11
CA GLY A 113 -1.83 -17.92 -23.38
C GLY A 113 -3.12 -17.11 -23.44
N MET A 114 -3.28 -16.29 -24.48
CA MET A 114 -4.54 -15.64 -24.78
C MET A 114 -5.56 -16.72 -25.13
N SER A 115 -6.43 -17.08 -24.20
CA SER A 115 -7.70 -17.70 -24.56
C SER A 115 -8.64 -16.57 -24.95
N ALA A 116 -8.79 -16.35 -26.26
CA ALA A 116 -9.79 -15.44 -26.80
C ALA A 116 -11.17 -16.06 -26.54
N ASP A 117 -11.89 -15.53 -25.56
CA ASP A 117 -13.30 -15.85 -25.41
C ASP A 117 -14.14 -15.01 -26.38
N ALA A 118 -15.24 -15.56 -26.89
CA ALA A 118 -16.05 -15.00 -27.99
C ALA A 118 -16.75 -13.67 -27.66
N THR A 119 -16.50 -13.09 -26.48
CA THR A 119 -17.06 -11.84 -25.98
C THR A 119 -16.08 -10.66 -25.99
N GLY A 120 -14.82 -10.87 -26.40
CA GLY A 120 -13.84 -9.78 -26.60
C GLY A 120 -13.22 -9.19 -25.32
N LEU A 121 -13.47 -9.77 -24.14
CA LEU A 121 -12.84 -9.36 -22.88
C LEU A 121 -11.79 -10.39 -22.46
N ALA A 122 -10.58 -10.29 -23.04
CA ALA A 122 -9.42 -11.04 -22.57
C ALA A 122 -8.87 -10.43 -21.28
N ARG A 123 -8.94 -11.14 -20.15
CA ARG A 123 -8.06 -10.87 -19.01
C ARG A 123 -6.86 -11.81 -19.09
N ALA A 124 -5.77 -11.32 -19.69
CA ALA A 124 -4.49 -12.00 -19.65
C ALA A 124 -4.03 -12.12 -18.20
N GLY A 125 -3.70 -13.34 -17.75
CA GLY A 125 -3.01 -13.52 -16.49
C GLY A 125 -1.54 -13.12 -16.61
N ALA A 126 -0.95 -12.58 -15.55
CA ALA A 126 0.49 -12.35 -15.48
C ALA A 126 1.12 -13.43 -14.60
N SER A 127 2.09 -14.17 -15.13
CA SER A 127 2.91 -15.10 -14.34
C SER A 127 4.36 -14.68 -14.40
N PHE A 128 4.99 -14.58 -13.25
CA PHE A 128 6.38 -14.18 -13.10
C PHE A 128 7.16 -15.26 -12.37
N GLU A 129 8.30 -15.63 -12.90
CA GLU A 129 9.29 -16.42 -12.19
C GLU A 129 10.45 -15.49 -11.78
N PHE A 130 10.75 -15.45 -10.49
CA PHE A 130 11.82 -14.67 -9.89
C PHE A 130 12.93 -15.60 -9.44
N SER A 131 14.17 -15.21 -9.71
CA SER A 131 15.34 -15.93 -9.22
C SER A 131 16.41 -14.99 -8.66
N THR A 132 17.13 -15.47 -7.65
CA THR A 132 18.28 -14.76 -7.11
C THR A 132 19.30 -15.74 -6.54
N THR A 133 20.57 -15.35 -6.58
CA THR A 133 21.67 -16.08 -5.93
C THR A 133 22.01 -15.49 -4.55
N LYS A 134 21.47 -14.31 -4.22
CA LYS A 134 21.71 -13.61 -2.95
C LYS A 134 21.12 -14.36 -1.78
N GLU A 135 21.66 -14.05 -0.60
CA GLU A 135 21.19 -14.63 0.65
C GLU A 135 19.80 -14.16 1.02
N SER A 136 19.36 -12.99 0.57
CA SER A 136 18.00 -12.53 0.78
C SER A 136 17.52 -11.60 -0.32
N ALA A 137 16.20 -11.53 -0.47
CA ALA A 137 15.53 -10.68 -1.44
C ALA A 137 14.14 -10.27 -0.95
N ALA A 138 13.58 -9.27 -1.62
CA ALA A 138 12.19 -8.87 -1.47
C ALA A 138 11.59 -8.55 -2.84
N ILE A 139 10.31 -8.87 -3.01
CA ILE A 139 9.58 -8.70 -4.26
C ILE A 139 8.19 -8.15 -3.93
N LEU A 140 7.76 -7.15 -4.68
CA LEU A 140 6.40 -6.65 -4.76
C LEU A 140 5.91 -6.84 -6.19
N CYS A 141 4.89 -7.66 -6.37
CA CYS A 141 4.16 -7.79 -7.63
C CYS A 141 2.91 -6.89 -7.57
N LEU A 142 2.63 -6.19 -8.66
CA LEU A 142 1.54 -5.25 -8.88
C LEU A 142 0.85 -5.60 -10.20
N PRO A 143 0.00 -6.64 -10.24
CA PRO A 143 -0.62 -7.11 -11.48
C PRO A 143 -1.42 -6.02 -12.22
N ASN A 144 -2.08 -5.15 -11.47
CA ASN A 144 -2.84 -4.01 -12.01
C ASN A 144 -2.04 -2.69 -11.95
N SER A 145 -0.71 -2.76 -11.78
CA SER A 145 0.14 -1.60 -11.46
C SER A 145 -0.32 -0.88 -10.18
N ALA A 146 0.11 0.36 -9.98
CA ALA A 146 -0.41 1.24 -8.95
C ALA A 146 -0.62 2.66 -9.49
N THR A 147 -1.53 3.38 -8.86
CA THR A 147 -1.73 4.82 -9.07
C THR A 147 -0.99 5.57 -7.97
N LYS A 148 -0.05 6.44 -8.36
CA LYS A 148 0.66 7.30 -7.42
C LYS A 148 -0.18 8.53 -7.12
N HIS A 149 -0.32 8.83 -5.83
CA HIS A 149 -0.89 10.06 -5.30
C HIS A 149 0.21 10.83 -4.58
N GLU A 150 0.48 12.06 -4.97
CA GLU A 150 1.54 12.86 -4.35
C GLU A 150 1.08 14.29 -4.09
N TYR A 151 1.28 14.75 -2.86
CA TYR A 151 1.08 16.14 -2.49
C TYR A 151 2.38 16.92 -2.69
N LEU A 152 2.39 17.83 -3.67
CA LEU A 152 3.60 18.49 -4.13
C LEU A 152 4.12 19.53 -3.13
N ASN A 153 3.24 20.24 -2.42
CA ASN A 153 3.63 21.25 -1.45
C ASN A 153 4.04 20.62 -0.10
N LYS A 154 5.12 19.83 -0.11
CA LYS A 154 5.67 19.19 1.09
C LYS A 154 6.12 20.21 2.15
N GLY A 155 6.41 21.45 1.74
CA GLY A 155 6.77 22.56 2.63
C GLY A 155 5.65 22.92 3.60
N SER A 156 4.42 23.10 3.10
CA SER A 156 3.27 23.43 3.95
C SER A 156 2.94 22.31 4.94
N ILE A 157 3.03 21.05 4.52
CA ILE A 157 2.88 19.89 5.43
C ILE A 157 3.93 19.95 6.54
N LYS A 158 5.20 20.20 6.18
CA LYS A 158 6.30 20.25 7.16
C LYS A 158 6.12 21.38 8.16
N GLU A 159 5.76 22.57 7.71
CA GLU A 159 5.51 23.73 8.57
C GLU A 159 4.35 23.47 9.52
N TYR A 160 3.23 22.95 8.99
CA TYR A 160 2.05 22.61 9.78
C TYR A 160 2.35 21.51 10.81
N ALA A 161 3.03 20.44 10.41
CA ALA A 161 3.43 19.38 11.33
C ALA A 161 4.39 19.88 12.42
N THR A 162 5.33 20.76 12.08
CA THR A 162 6.27 21.35 13.05
C THR A 162 5.51 22.18 14.09
N ALA A 163 4.59 23.04 13.64
CA ALA A 163 3.79 23.90 14.52
C ALA A 163 2.85 23.11 15.46
N ASN A 164 2.35 21.96 15.03
CA ASN A 164 1.36 21.18 15.77
C ASN A 164 1.91 19.94 16.49
N SER A 165 3.18 19.58 16.26
CA SER A 165 3.79 18.34 16.75
C SER A 165 3.60 18.09 18.25
N ALA A 166 3.77 19.12 19.09
CA ALA A 166 3.58 19.00 20.53
C ALA A 166 2.12 18.65 20.90
N ALA A 167 1.14 19.29 20.27
CA ALA A 167 -0.27 18.98 20.47
C ALA A 167 -0.61 17.56 20.00
N TRP A 168 0.01 17.11 18.90
CA TRP A 168 -0.17 15.75 18.40
C TRP A 168 0.38 14.70 19.38
N TYR A 169 1.59 14.87 19.91
CA TYR A 169 2.11 13.95 20.92
C TYR A 169 1.28 13.97 22.21
N ASN A 170 0.79 15.13 22.65
CA ASN A 170 -0.13 15.21 23.79
C ASN A 170 -1.44 14.46 23.54
N TYR A 171 -1.99 14.55 22.33
CA TYR A 171 -3.18 13.80 21.93
C TYR A 171 -2.91 12.29 21.83
N VAL A 172 -1.79 11.91 21.22
CA VAL A 172 -1.46 10.49 20.98
C VAL A 172 -1.07 9.75 22.26
N ASN A 173 -0.34 10.42 23.16
CA ASN A 173 0.18 9.81 24.39
C ASN A 173 -0.64 10.13 25.63
N GLY A 174 -1.50 11.16 25.57
CA GLY A 174 -2.32 11.58 26.69
C GLY A 174 -3.25 10.45 27.16
N PRO A 175 -3.29 10.14 28.48
CA PRO A 175 -4.16 9.09 29.02
C PRO A 175 -5.65 9.37 28.85
N GLN A 176 -6.03 10.64 28.69
CA GLN A 176 -7.39 11.09 28.40
C GLN A 176 -7.78 10.97 26.91
N TYR A 177 -6.85 10.55 26.06
CA TYR A 177 -7.02 10.46 24.61
C TYR A 177 -6.68 9.05 24.12
N LEU A 178 -5.53 8.85 23.45
CA LEU A 178 -5.21 7.59 22.78
C LEU A 178 -4.26 6.67 23.55
N ALA A 179 -3.52 7.20 24.54
CA ALA A 179 -2.59 6.45 25.39
C ALA A 179 -1.65 5.48 24.64
N ARG A 180 -1.06 5.91 23.51
CA ARG A 180 -0.31 5.03 22.60
C ARG A 180 1.17 4.86 22.91
N ASP A 181 1.72 5.62 23.86
CA ASP A 181 3.15 5.61 24.20
C ASP A 181 4.07 5.73 22.97
N ALA A 182 3.70 6.59 22.03
CA ALA A 182 4.42 6.87 20.80
C ALA A 182 5.73 7.63 21.11
N PRO A 183 6.90 7.07 20.79
CA PRO A 183 8.18 7.74 21.02
C PRO A 183 8.34 9.01 20.20
N ASN A 184 9.16 9.95 20.69
CA ASN A 184 9.52 11.12 19.90
C ASN A 184 10.16 10.72 18.55
N GLY A 185 9.61 11.26 17.46
CA GLY A 185 10.02 10.94 16.09
C GLY A 185 9.27 9.76 15.46
N SER A 186 8.29 9.15 16.14
CA SER A 186 7.53 8.01 15.60
C SER A 186 6.24 8.39 14.86
N LEU A 187 5.82 9.66 14.91
CA LEU A 187 4.70 10.17 14.11
C LEU A 187 5.17 10.48 12.68
N TYR A 188 4.44 9.95 11.71
CA TYR A 188 4.65 10.17 10.29
C TYR A 188 3.47 10.93 9.70
N VAL A 189 3.76 11.81 8.74
CA VAL A 189 2.75 12.41 7.87
C VAL A 189 2.97 11.91 6.45
N VAL A 190 1.93 11.34 5.85
CA VAL A 190 1.97 10.81 4.50
C VAL A 190 1.97 11.99 3.52
N THR A 191 3.02 12.12 2.71
CA THR A 191 3.10 13.14 1.65
C THR A 191 2.75 12.59 0.28
N GLY A 192 2.74 11.26 0.14
CA GLY A 192 2.42 10.55 -1.08
C GLY A 192 2.21 9.07 -0.79
N CYS A 193 1.45 8.39 -1.63
CA CYS A 193 1.20 6.96 -1.54
C CYS A 193 1.02 6.36 -2.95
N ASP A 194 1.20 5.05 -3.03
CA ASP A 194 0.90 4.26 -4.22
C ASP A 194 -0.27 3.34 -3.91
N ILE A 195 -1.34 3.46 -4.68
CA ILE A 195 -2.61 2.77 -4.45
C ILE A 195 -2.81 1.70 -5.52
N THR A 196 -3.17 0.51 -5.08
CA THR A 196 -3.50 -0.62 -5.95
C THR A 196 -4.58 -1.47 -5.32
N ASP A 197 -5.33 -2.19 -6.15
CA ASP A 197 -6.36 -3.14 -5.76
C ASP A 197 -5.86 -4.59 -5.71
N SER A 198 -4.64 -4.83 -6.19
CA SER A 198 -4.06 -6.16 -6.32
C SER A 198 -2.55 -6.12 -6.15
N TRP A 199 -2.04 -6.99 -5.29
CA TRP A 199 -0.61 -7.05 -5.04
C TRP A 199 -0.17 -8.40 -4.47
N GLY A 200 1.11 -8.69 -4.59
CA GLY A 200 1.78 -9.81 -3.92
C GLY A 200 3.11 -9.37 -3.33
N THR A 201 3.32 -9.59 -2.03
CA THR A 201 4.60 -9.36 -1.39
C THR A 201 5.30 -10.68 -1.09
N ALA A 202 6.60 -10.71 -1.32
CA ALA A 202 7.47 -11.80 -0.90
C ALA A 202 8.72 -11.25 -0.23
N ALA A 203 9.11 -11.88 0.86
CA ALA A 203 10.38 -11.65 1.52
C ALA A 203 11.03 -13.00 1.82
N VAL A 204 12.29 -13.14 1.45
CA VAL A 204 12.92 -14.45 1.41
C VAL A 204 14.36 -14.37 1.84
N ARG A 205 14.79 -15.39 2.59
CA ARG A 205 16.18 -15.59 2.95
C ARG A 205 16.59 -17.02 2.68
N LYS A 206 17.67 -17.16 1.91
CA LYS A 206 18.24 -18.41 1.48
C LYS A 206 18.87 -19.15 2.68
N PRO A 207 18.59 -20.45 2.86
CA PRO A 207 19.37 -21.32 3.73
C PRO A 207 20.80 -21.45 3.18
N SER A 208 21.79 -21.59 4.06
CA SER A 208 23.23 -21.59 3.71
C SER A 208 23.64 -22.62 2.64
N HIS A 209 22.85 -23.67 2.43
CA HIS A 209 23.15 -24.77 1.50
C HIS A 209 22.49 -24.65 0.12
N SER A 210 21.59 -23.68 -0.12
CA SER A 210 20.97 -23.52 -1.44
C SER A 210 21.84 -22.69 -2.37
N ARG A 211 21.92 -23.03 -3.66
CA ARG A 211 22.69 -22.25 -4.65
C ARG A 211 21.90 -21.07 -5.21
N SER A 212 20.61 -21.23 -5.40
CA SER A 212 19.70 -20.20 -5.92
C SER A 212 18.31 -20.33 -5.30
N LEU A 213 17.57 -19.22 -5.31
CA LEU A 213 16.15 -19.17 -4.99
C LEU A 213 15.35 -19.04 -6.29
N CYS A 214 14.19 -19.71 -6.35
CA CYS A 214 13.15 -19.46 -7.34
C CYS A 214 11.79 -19.27 -6.64
N LEU A 215 11.08 -18.20 -7.01
CA LEU A 215 9.71 -17.88 -6.59
C LEU A 215 8.86 -17.67 -7.84
N SER A 216 7.67 -18.23 -7.88
CA SER A 216 6.71 -17.95 -8.95
C SER A 216 5.51 -17.22 -8.38
N PHE A 217 5.06 -16.19 -9.08
CA PHE A 217 3.84 -15.46 -8.79
C PHE A 217 2.92 -15.57 -10.00
N THR A 218 1.67 -15.95 -9.80
CA THR A 218 0.68 -16.00 -10.87
C THR A 218 -0.53 -15.21 -10.44
N ALA A 219 -0.93 -14.22 -11.24
CA ALA A 219 -2.20 -13.53 -11.18
C ALA A 219 -3.00 -13.90 -12.43
N ALA A 220 -4.00 -14.78 -12.33
CA ALA A 220 -4.77 -15.26 -13.49
C ALA A 220 -6.27 -15.05 -13.27
N GLY A 221 -6.99 -14.64 -14.32
CA GLY A 221 -8.45 -14.68 -14.35
C GLY A 221 -8.94 -16.11 -14.60
N VAL A 222 -9.82 -16.63 -13.76
CA VAL A 222 -10.44 -17.95 -13.96
C VAL A 222 -11.57 -17.81 -14.98
N ALA A 223 -11.50 -18.55 -16.09
CA ALA A 223 -12.58 -18.66 -17.05
C ALA A 223 -13.58 -19.73 -16.59
N GLY A 224 -14.77 -19.28 -16.19
CA GLY A 224 -15.93 -20.14 -15.87
C GLY A 224 -16.58 -19.81 -14.54
N GLY A 225 -17.72 -19.10 -14.58
CA GLY A 225 -18.66 -18.91 -13.46
C GLY A 225 -18.11 -18.14 -12.26
N GLU A 226 -18.53 -16.88 -12.11
CA GLU A 226 -18.00 -15.86 -11.18
C GLU A 226 -16.51 -15.53 -11.44
N HIS A 227 -16.24 -14.26 -11.74
CA HIS A 227 -14.91 -13.75 -12.13
C HIS A 227 -13.92 -13.81 -10.95
N ALA A 228 -13.46 -15.00 -10.60
CA ALA A 228 -12.41 -15.20 -9.61
C ALA A 228 -11.05 -14.93 -10.27
N THR A 229 -10.30 -13.95 -9.75
CA THR A 229 -8.87 -13.84 -10.04
C THR A 229 -8.14 -14.69 -9.00
N LEU A 230 -7.18 -15.51 -9.41
CA LEU A 230 -6.31 -16.27 -8.51
C LEU A 230 -4.95 -15.60 -8.47
N ILE A 231 -4.50 -15.25 -7.27
CA ILE A 231 -3.12 -14.84 -7.01
C ILE A 231 -2.46 -15.89 -6.11
N LEU A 232 -1.34 -16.45 -6.56
CA LEU A 232 -0.61 -17.47 -5.82
C LEU A 232 0.89 -17.26 -5.90
N TRP A 233 1.56 -17.39 -4.75
CA TRP A 233 2.99 -17.57 -4.66
C TRP A 233 3.35 -19.05 -4.55
N ILE A 234 4.31 -19.49 -5.35
CA ILE A 234 4.94 -20.80 -5.25
C ILE A 234 6.41 -20.59 -4.90
N ALA A 235 6.86 -21.19 -3.79
CA ALA A 235 8.25 -21.13 -3.35
C ALA A 235 8.86 -22.52 -3.24
N ARG A 236 10.08 -22.69 -3.75
CA ARG A 236 10.85 -23.94 -3.60
C ARG A 236 11.60 -24.04 -2.27
N ILE A 237 11.58 -22.99 -1.47
CA ILE A 237 12.18 -22.91 -0.13
C ILE A 237 11.27 -22.09 0.81
N SER A 238 11.58 -22.05 2.11
CA SER A 238 10.90 -21.19 3.07
C SER A 238 10.98 -19.72 2.66
N ALA A 239 9.81 -19.10 2.46
CA ALA A 239 9.65 -17.69 2.15
C ALA A 239 8.45 -17.16 2.92
N PHE A 240 8.46 -15.87 3.22
CA PHE A 240 7.29 -15.15 3.70
C PHE A 240 6.57 -14.58 2.50
N LEU A 241 5.27 -14.89 2.37
CA LEU A 241 4.48 -14.61 1.18
C LEU A 241 3.13 -14.04 1.62
N ARG A 242 2.68 -12.97 0.95
CA ARG A 242 1.33 -12.44 1.08
C ARG A 242 0.83 -12.00 -0.29
N ALA A 243 -0.48 -12.04 -0.49
CA ALA A 243 -1.12 -11.49 -1.66
C ALA A 243 -2.58 -11.15 -1.35
N VAL A 244 -3.12 -10.16 -2.04
CA VAL A 244 -4.51 -9.73 -1.95
C VAL A 244 -5.13 -9.61 -3.34
N LEU A 245 -6.38 -10.03 -3.44
CA LEU A 245 -7.21 -9.96 -4.63
C LEU A 245 -8.10 -8.71 -4.63
N PRO A 246 -8.42 -8.16 -5.82
CA PRO A 246 -9.50 -7.19 -5.91
C PRO A 246 -10.81 -7.87 -5.49
N TYR A 247 -11.58 -7.23 -4.61
CA TYR A 247 -12.93 -7.71 -4.30
C TYR A 247 -13.77 -7.76 -5.59
N PRO A 248 -14.58 -8.81 -5.83
CA PRO A 248 -15.50 -8.81 -6.95
C PRO A 248 -16.46 -7.63 -6.78
N SER A 249 -16.35 -6.63 -7.66
CA SER A 249 -17.14 -5.42 -7.58
C SER A 249 -18.62 -5.78 -7.65
N ARG A 250 -19.40 -5.47 -6.60
CA ARG A 250 -20.84 -5.31 -6.76
C ARG A 250 -21.07 -4.14 -7.71
N MET A 251 -21.69 -4.47 -8.85
CA MET A 251 -22.33 -3.63 -9.86
C MET A 251 -22.16 -2.11 -9.76
N ALA A 252 -21.61 -1.57 -10.86
CA ALA A 252 -21.80 -0.23 -11.42
C ALA A 252 -22.80 0.69 -10.69
N PHE A 253 -22.30 1.81 -10.17
CA PHE A 253 -23.15 2.97 -9.97
C PHE A 253 -23.35 3.69 -11.31
N SER A 254 -24.62 3.81 -11.67
CA SER A 254 -25.16 4.53 -12.81
C SER A 254 -24.68 5.99 -12.82
N ASN A 255 -24.19 6.44 -13.97
CA ASN A 255 -24.08 7.87 -14.30
C ASN A 255 -25.47 8.52 -14.20
N PRO A 256 -25.69 9.60 -13.43
CA PRO A 256 -26.84 10.46 -13.67
C PRO A 256 -26.51 11.36 -14.86
N MET A 257 -26.80 10.87 -16.07
CA MET A 257 -26.94 11.72 -17.25
C MET A 257 -28.21 12.58 -17.11
N GLY A 258 -28.02 13.90 -17.16
CA GLY A 258 -28.91 14.82 -17.86
C GLY A 258 -30.21 15.22 -17.19
N ARG A 259 -30.19 16.39 -16.54
CA ARG A 259 -31.30 17.34 -16.69
C ARG A 259 -30.94 18.33 -17.80
N GLN A 260 -31.65 18.24 -18.92
CA GLN A 260 -31.90 19.36 -19.82
C GLN A 260 -33.42 19.56 -19.91
N SER A 261 -33.79 20.84 -19.99
CA SER A 261 -35.12 21.49 -19.99
C SER A 261 -35.99 21.29 -18.75
#